data_AF-A0A7T8BBY9-F1
#
_entry.id   AF-A0A7T8BBY9-F1
#
_cell.length_a   1.000
_cell.length_b   1.000
_cell.length_c   1.000
_cell.angle_alpha   90.00
_cell.angle_beta   90.00
_cell.angle_gamma   90.00
#
_symmetry.space_group_name_H-M   'P 1'
#
loop_
_entity.id
_entity.type
_entity.pdbx_description
1 polymer ?
#
loop_
_entity_poly.entity_id
_entity_poly.type
_entity_poly.pdbx_seq_one_letter_code
_entity_poly.pdbx_strand_id
1 'polypeptide(L)'
;MKKYFLFIMVTVISTMVSAEIMDIPFLPEEFDVDILQYPHMLLIDNPESEQLDSYYTFTDKNNTYQIRYAFFKQQGSESDQQKLKIPYSFLVLPIIWNVAGYEEMGISNFNDSDVKAEFNGDFGSTVFIQNPTSDFGKEYRYIMINFYCKVNQGIVVQSLLFNDINFVTTEQFLEVFHSFKFQE
;
A
#
# COMPACT_ATOMS: atom_id res chain seq x y z
N MET A 1 36.40 44.18 39.87
CA MET A 1 35.78 42.84 39.70
C MET A 1 34.44 43.05 39.03
N LYS A 2 34.00 42.44 37.93
CA LYS A 2 34.47 41.43 36.96
C LYS A 2 33.69 41.80 35.67
N LYS A 3 34.39 42.08 34.57
CA LYS A 3 34.45 41.23 33.36
C LYS A 3 33.10 40.96 32.69
N TYR A 4 32.94 41.59 31.52
CA TYR A 4 32.38 41.01 30.30
C TYR A 4 31.18 40.07 30.46
N PHE A 5 29.96 40.62 30.45
CA PHE A 5 28.82 39.91 29.87
C PHE A 5 28.82 40.17 28.36
N LEU A 6 29.92 39.74 27.74
CA LEU A 6 30.14 39.69 26.31
C LEU A 6 29.72 38.28 25.88
N PHE A 7 28.91 38.20 24.83
CA PHE A 7 28.73 37.01 24.00
C PHE A 7 28.16 35.77 24.70
N ILE A 8 26.83 35.62 24.60
CA ILE A 8 26.17 34.47 23.94
C ILE A 8 24.74 34.94 23.66
N MET A 9 24.64 35.98 22.82
CA MET A 9 23.57 36.02 21.84
C MET A 9 23.97 34.92 20.86
N VAL A 10 23.67 33.65 21.18
CA VAL A 10 23.75 32.58 20.18
C VAL A 10 22.66 32.90 19.19
N THR A 11 23.13 33.60 18.19
CA THR A 11 22.55 33.80 16.88
C THR A 11 22.19 32.42 16.36
N VAL A 12 20.98 31.94 16.68
CA VAL A 12 20.29 30.92 15.89
C VAL A 12 19.84 31.62 14.61
N ILE A 13 20.80 32.01 13.79
CA ILE A 13 20.56 32.38 12.41
C ILE A 13 20.87 31.15 11.58
N SER A 14 19.80 30.68 10.95
CA SER A 14 19.77 29.89 9.72
C SER A 14 20.56 28.58 9.74
N THR A 15 19.87 27.50 10.11
CA THR A 15 19.34 26.68 9.02
C THR A 15 17.85 26.46 9.30
N MET A 16 17.02 27.38 8.81
CA MET A 16 15.75 26.91 8.28
C MET A 16 16.16 26.03 7.10
N VAL A 17 16.43 24.76 7.40
CA VAL A 17 16.15 23.72 6.43
C VAL A 17 14.66 23.92 6.21
N SER A 18 14.30 24.61 5.14
CA SER A 18 13.00 24.40 4.54
C SER A 18 12.95 22.89 4.37
N ALA A 19 12.27 22.20 5.28
CA ALA A 19 11.82 20.87 4.99
C ALA A 19 10.94 21.09 3.76
N GLU A 20 11.52 20.90 2.57
CA GLU A 20 10.73 20.76 1.37
C GLU A 20 9.77 19.65 1.71
N ILE A 21 8.51 20.02 1.87
CA ILE A 21 7.44 19.06 2.08
C ILE A 21 7.54 18.15 0.87
N MET A 22 7.94 16.91 1.10
CA MET A 22 8.04 15.93 0.04
C MET A 22 6.65 15.78 -0.56
N ASP A 23 6.50 16.19 -1.81
CA ASP A 23 5.27 16.00 -2.54
C ASP A 23 5.14 14.50 -2.83
N ILE A 24 4.12 13.85 -2.26
CA ILE A 24 3.82 12.45 -2.54
C ILE A 24 2.94 12.47 -3.78
N PRO A 25 3.45 12.05 -4.96
CA PRO A 25 2.75 12.22 -6.22
C PRO A 25 1.68 11.12 -6.41
N PHE A 26 1.06 10.64 -5.33
CA PHE A 26 0.09 9.55 -5.36
C PHE A 26 -1.16 10.00 -4.60
N LEU A 27 -2.26 10.20 -5.31
CA LEU A 27 -3.54 10.63 -4.73
C LEU A 27 -4.54 9.48 -4.69
N PRO A 28 -5.39 9.37 -3.67
CA PRO A 28 -6.40 8.32 -3.56
C PRO A 28 -7.50 8.52 -4.61
N GLU A 29 -7.22 8.14 -5.84
CA GLU A 29 -8.06 8.28 -7.03
C GLU A 29 -7.94 7.00 -7.85
N GLU A 30 -9.05 6.55 -8.40
CA GLU A 30 -9.10 5.45 -9.35
C GLU A 30 -8.36 5.80 -10.66
N PHE A 31 -7.77 4.77 -11.27
CA PHE A 31 -7.19 4.83 -12.61
C PHE A 31 -7.38 3.47 -13.27
N ASP A 32 -7.23 3.42 -14.60
CA ASP A 32 -7.57 2.23 -15.36
C ASP A 32 -6.61 1.06 -15.05
N VAL A 33 -7.18 -0.05 -14.60
CA VAL A 33 -6.52 -1.34 -14.38
C VAL A 33 -7.46 -2.47 -14.82
N ASP A 34 -6.90 -3.61 -15.19
CA ASP A 34 -7.69 -4.78 -15.53
C ASP A 34 -7.88 -5.64 -14.28
N ILE A 35 -9.12 -5.79 -13.80
CA ILE A 35 -9.48 -6.70 -12.71
C ILE A 35 -10.16 -7.94 -13.30
N LEU A 36 -9.55 -9.11 -13.09
CA LEU A 36 -10.05 -10.40 -13.55
C LEU A 36 -11.01 -10.99 -12.51
N GLN A 37 -12.31 -10.95 -12.78
CA GLN A 37 -13.29 -11.60 -11.91
C GLN A 37 -13.45 -13.08 -12.27
N TYR A 38 -12.95 -13.97 -11.40
CA TYR A 38 -13.14 -15.42 -11.52
C TYR A 38 -14.58 -15.82 -11.13
N PRO A 39 -15.10 -16.98 -11.60
CA PRO A 39 -16.49 -17.38 -11.35
C PRO A 39 -16.90 -17.48 -9.87
N HIS A 40 -15.92 -17.70 -8.98
CA HIS A 40 -16.15 -17.81 -7.55
C HIS A 40 -16.10 -16.46 -6.83
N MET A 41 -15.67 -15.38 -7.50
CA MET A 41 -15.56 -14.02 -6.95
C MET A 41 -16.90 -13.29 -7.08
N LEU A 42 -17.43 -12.88 -5.94
CA LEU A 42 -18.66 -12.11 -5.80
C LEU A 42 -18.30 -10.68 -5.40
N LEU A 43 -18.63 -9.72 -6.26
CA LEU A 43 -18.51 -8.29 -5.93
C LEU A 43 -19.50 -7.95 -4.81
N ILE A 44 -19.02 -7.27 -3.78
CA ILE A 44 -19.82 -6.78 -2.65
C ILE A 44 -19.58 -5.29 -2.43
N ASP A 45 -20.44 -4.67 -1.65
CA ASP A 45 -20.23 -3.29 -1.21
C ASP A 45 -18.93 -3.18 -0.41
N ASN A 46 -18.22 -2.06 -0.58
CA ASN A 46 -16.97 -1.82 0.12
C ASN A 46 -17.25 -1.64 1.62
N PRO A 47 -16.60 -2.42 2.51
CA PRO A 47 -16.70 -2.18 3.95
C PRO A 47 -16.19 -0.78 4.29
N GLU A 48 -16.91 -0.06 5.14
CA GLU A 48 -16.45 1.23 5.66
C GLU A 48 -15.15 1.02 6.45
N SER A 49 -14.13 1.83 6.17
CA SER A 49 -12.86 1.81 6.90
C SER A 49 -12.25 3.20 6.95
N GLU A 50 -11.84 3.63 8.14
CA GLU A 50 -11.07 4.88 8.31
C GLU A 50 -9.57 4.71 7.99
N GLN A 51 -9.11 3.46 7.79
CA GLN A 51 -7.70 3.14 7.60
C GLN A 51 -7.31 3.09 6.12
N LEU A 52 -8.16 2.53 5.27
CA LEU A 52 -7.94 2.43 3.83
C LEU A 52 -9.27 2.21 3.09
N ASP A 53 -9.68 3.22 2.32
CA ASP A 53 -10.83 3.10 1.43
C ASP A 53 -10.54 2.17 0.27
N SER A 54 -11.50 1.28 -0.01
CA SER A 54 -11.45 0.36 -1.13
C SER A 54 -12.43 0.80 -2.21
N TYR A 55 -12.03 0.64 -3.47
CA TYR A 55 -12.85 0.91 -4.64
C TYR A 55 -13.61 -0.35 -5.08
N TYR A 56 -12.96 -1.52 -4.98
CA TYR A 56 -13.58 -2.81 -5.27
C TYR A 56 -13.32 -3.81 -4.16
N THR A 57 -14.36 -4.55 -3.77
CA THR A 57 -14.27 -5.64 -2.81
C THR A 57 -14.94 -6.89 -3.36
N PHE A 58 -14.22 -8.01 -3.36
CA PHE A 58 -14.78 -9.31 -3.70
C PHE A 58 -14.62 -10.30 -2.55
N THR A 59 -15.57 -11.23 -2.46
CA THR A 59 -15.55 -12.38 -1.55
C THR A 59 -15.93 -13.64 -2.33
N ASP A 60 -15.81 -14.81 -1.72
CA ASP A 60 -16.46 -16.02 -2.22
C ASP A 60 -17.81 -16.26 -1.54
N LYS A 61 -18.55 -17.26 -2.03
CA LYS A 61 -19.87 -17.63 -1.46
C LYS A 61 -19.82 -18.07 0.01
N ASN A 62 -18.65 -18.46 0.51
CA ASN A 62 -18.47 -19.01 1.86
C ASN A 62 -17.83 -18.00 2.81
N ASN A 63 -17.49 -16.79 2.33
CA ASN A 63 -16.68 -15.79 3.04
C ASN A 63 -15.33 -16.36 3.51
N THR A 64 -14.70 -17.21 2.71
CA THR A 64 -13.37 -17.78 2.97
C THR A 64 -12.29 -16.70 2.97
N TYR A 65 -12.44 -15.71 2.10
CA TYR A 65 -11.54 -14.57 1.98
C TYR A 65 -12.31 -13.32 1.55
N GLN A 66 -11.68 -12.16 1.73
CA GLN A 66 -12.00 -10.93 1.01
C GLN A 66 -10.77 -10.41 0.30
N ILE A 67 -10.94 -9.97 -0.94
CA ILE A 67 -9.94 -9.18 -1.67
C ILE A 67 -10.46 -7.77 -1.84
N ARG A 68 -9.66 -6.79 -1.44
CA ARG A 68 -9.98 -5.36 -1.52
C ARG A 68 -8.93 -4.64 -2.35
N TYR A 69 -9.39 -3.77 -3.23
CA TYR A 69 -8.57 -2.96 -4.10
C TYR A 69 -8.67 -1.49 -3.72
N ALA A 70 -7.55 -0.86 -3.42
CA ALA A 70 -7.44 0.59 -3.30
C ALA A 70 -6.47 1.13 -4.36
N PHE A 71 -6.72 2.35 -4.83
CA PHE A 71 -5.96 2.98 -5.91
C PHE A 71 -5.37 4.30 -5.47
N PHE A 72 -4.11 4.51 -5.84
CA PHE A 72 -3.46 5.80 -5.71
C PHE A 72 -2.84 6.23 -7.04
N LYS A 73 -3.57 7.06 -7.79
CA LYS A 73 -3.13 7.55 -9.10
C LYS A 73 -1.89 8.44 -9.00
N GLN A 74 -0.92 8.20 -9.87
CA GLN A 74 0.27 9.02 -9.95
C GLN A 74 -0.05 10.40 -10.56
N GLN A 75 0.43 11.46 -9.94
CA GLN A 75 0.36 12.84 -10.41
C GLN A 75 1.74 13.32 -10.89
N GLY A 76 1.75 14.32 -11.75
CA GLY A 76 2.98 14.91 -12.28
C GLY A 76 3.61 14.08 -13.40
N SER A 77 4.90 14.32 -13.66
CA SER A 77 5.63 13.77 -14.82
C SER A 77 6.90 13.01 -14.44
N GLU A 78 7.09 12.70 -13.15
CA GLU A 78 8.24 11.91 -12.72
C GLU A 78 8.13 10.49 -13.28
N SER A 79 9.09 10.12 -14.10
CA SER A 79 9.13 8.85 -14.83
C SER A 79 10.34 7.99 -14.42
N ASP A 80 11.20 8.51 -13.54
CA ASP A 80 12.30 7.74 -12.97
C ASP A 80 11.79 6.90 -11.79
N GLN A 81 11.74 5.59 -12.02
CA GLN A 81 11.35 4.59 -11.02
C GLN A 81 12.13 4.74 -9.70
N GLN A 82 13.43 5.06 -9.75
CA GLN A 82 14.25 5.15 -8.53
C GLN A 82 13.85 6.34 -7.66
N LYS A 83 13.46 7.45 -8.29
CA LYS A 83 12.98 8.63 -7.56
C LYS A 83 11.59 8.42 -6.97
N LEU A 84 10.77 7.55 -7.58
CA LEU A 84 9.44 7.20 -7.07
C LEU A 84 9.47 6.26 -5.87
N LYS A 85 10.54 5.48 -5.65
CA LYS A 85 10.63 4.54 -4.50
C LYS A 85 10.56 5.23 -3.14
N ILE A 86 11.07 6.45 -3.02
CA ILE A 86 10.99 7.24 -1.77
C ILE A 86 9.54 7.66 -1.47
N PRO A 87 8.85 8.45 -2.31
CA PRO A 87 7.47 8.85 -2.04
C PRO A 87 6.51 7.65 -1.98
N TYR A 88 6.77 6.58 -2.74
CA TYR A 88 6.08 5.30 -2.57
C TYR A 88 6.17 4.79 -1.14
N SER A 89 7.37 4.75 -0.55
CA SER A 89 7.57 4.28 0.83
C SER A 89 6.85 5.17 1.85
N PHE A 90 6.83 6.48 1.63
CA PHE A 90 6.10 7.43 2.47
C PHE A 90 4.57 7.27 2.39
N LEU A 91 4.03 6.74 1.29
CA LEU A 91 2.62 6.38 1.18
C LEU A 91 2.33 5.00 1.81
N VAL A 92 3.16 4.01 1.52
CA VAL A 92 2.94 2.62 1.91
C VAL A 92 3.06 2.40 3.42
N LEU A 93 4.06 3.00 4.07
CA LEU A 93 4.31 2.79 5.50
C LEU A 93 3.12 3.20 6.40
N PRO A 94 2.51 4.39 6.24
CA PRO A 94 1.32 4.76 7.00
C PRO A 94 0.13 3.83 6.78
N ILE A 95 -0.11 3.39 5.54
CA ILE A 95 -1.20 2.45 5.22
C ILE A 95 -1.00 1.14 5.99
N ILE A 96 0.22 0.60 5.92
CA ILE A 96 0.60 -0.64 6.62
C ILE A 96 0.36 -0.49 8.13
N TRP A 97 0.86 0.58 8.75
CA TRP A 97 0.67 0.82 10.18
C TRP A 97 -0.79 0.96 10.58
N ASN A 98 -1.59 1.71 9.81
CA ASN A 98 -3.01 1.88 10.08
C ASN A 98 -3.76 0.56 9.97
N VAL A 99 -3.49 -0.26 8.94
CA VAL A 99 -4.15 -1.56 8.74
C VAL A 99 -3.71 -2.60 9.77
N ALA A 100 -2.48 -2.58 10.26
CA ALA A 100 -2.04 -3.50 11.30
C ALA A 100 -2.51 -3.13 12.71
N GLY A 101 -2.80 -1.85 12.93
CA GLY A 101 -3.03 -1.30 14.26
C GLY A 101 -1.72 -1.01 15.01
N TYR A 102 -0.74 -0.46 14.30
CA TYR A 102 0.53 0.05 14.85
C TYR A 102 1.50 -1.00 15.43
N GLU A 103 1.43 -2.25 14.97
CA GLU A 103 2.43 -3.28 15.28
C GLU A 103 3.60 -3.28 14.29
N GLU A 104 4.78 -3.74 14.73
CA GLU A 104 5.95 -3.86 13.87
C GLU A 104 5.76 -5.00 12.86
N MET A 105 6.07 -4.75 11.59
CA MET A 105 5.89 -5.74 10.52
C MET A 105 7.07 -5.79 9.56
N GLY A 106 7.36 -7.00 9.09
CA GLY A 106 8.31 -7.23 8.02
C GLY A 106 7.69 -6.91 6.66
N ILE A 107 8.21 -5.88 6.01
CA ILE A 107 7.90 -5.56 4.61
C ILE A 107 8.92 -6.28 3.73
N SER A 108 8.44 -7.00 2.72
CA SER A 108 9.29 -7.65 1.72
C SER A 108 9.05 -7.01 0.37
N ASN A 109 10.13 -6.71 -0.35
CA ASN A 109 10.03 -6.24 -1.73
C ASN A 109 9.90 -7.43 -2.67
N PHE A 110 9.09 -7.29 -3.70
CA PHE A 110 9.09 -8.22 -4.83
C PHE A 110 10.31 -7.96 -5.72
N ASN A 111 10.67 -8.93 -6.56
CA ASN A 111 11.57 -8.64 -7.67
C ASN A 111 10.82 -7.84 -8.73
N ASP A 112 11.40 -6.73 -9.17
CA ASP A 112 10.81 -5.83 -10.18
C ASP A 112 10.48 -6.61 -11.49
N SER A 113 11.27 -7.63 -11.87
CA SER A 113 11.00 -8.48 -13.03
C SER A 113 9.71 -9.31 -12.92
N ASP A 114 9.43 -9.80 -11.73
CA ASP A 114 8.28 -10.67 -11.47
C ASP A 114 7.01 -9.82 -11.44
N VAL A 115 7.09 -8.64 -10.82
CA VAL A 115 6.03 -7.62 -10.86
C VAL A 115 5.69 -7.25 -12.32
N LYS A 116 6.71 -7.08 -13.16
CA LYS A 116 6.51 -6.78 -14.58
C LYS A 116 5.85 -7.93 -15.33
N ALA A 117 6.33 -9.16 -15.12
CA ALA A 117 5.82 -10.33 -15.83
C ALA A 117 4.37 -10.66 -15.48
N GLU A 118 4.04 -10.62 -14.18
CA GLU A 118 2.75 -11.07 -13.67
C GLU A 118 1.70 -9.94 -13.72
N PHE A 119 2.08 -8.75 -13.27
CA PHE A 119 1.14 -7.64 -13.05
C PHE A 119 1.30 -6.48 -14.04
N ASN A 120 2.29 -6.53 -14.95
CA ASN A 120 2.68 -5.41 -15.81
C ASN A 120 3.07 -4.13 -15.04
N GLY A 121 3.39 -4.25 -13.75
CA GLY A 121 3.90 -3.14 -12.94
C GLY A 121 5.42 -2.98 -13.08
N ASP A 122 5.98 -2.03 -12.35
CA ASP A 122 7.42 -1.75 -12.39
C ASP A 122 8.13 -2.18 -11.10
N PHE A 123 7.46 -2.11 -9.95
CA PHE A 123 7.96 -2.60 -8.66
C PHE A 123 6.83 -2.75 -7.65
N GLY A 124 7.12 -3.39 -6.52
CA GLY A 124 6.14 -3.56 -5.47
C GLY A 124 6.71 -4.18 -4.19
N SER A 125 5.85 -4.24 -3.18
CA SER A 125 6.16 -4.85 -1.89
C SER A 125 4.93 -5.56 -1.32
N THR A 126 5.17 -6.48 -0.40
CA THR A 126 4.14 -7.18 0.36
C THR A 126 4.41 -7.11 1.84
N VAL A 127 3.33 -7.14 2.61
CA VAL A 127 3.37 -7.34 4.07
C VAL A 127 2.34 -8.40 4.45
N PHE A 128 2.73 -9.26 5.39
CA PHE A 128 1.85 -10.25 5.98
C PHE A 128 1.59 -9.91 7.44
N ILE A 129 0.31 -9.76 7.79
CA ILE A 129 -0.17 -9.32 9.10
C ILE A 129 -0.94 -10.48 9.73
N GLN A 130 -0.64 -10.76 10.99
CA GLN A 130 -1.35 -11.77 11.78
C GLN A 130 -2.06 -11.10 12.95
N ASN A 131 -3.32 -11.46 13.17
CA ASN A 131 -4.19 -10.92 14.20
C ASN A 131 -4.20 -9.39 14.22
N PRO A 132 -4.55 -8.73 13.08
CA PRO A 132 -4.62 -7.27 13.01
C PRO A 132 -5.55 -6.73 14.10
N THR A 133 -5.17 -5.62 14.72
CA THR A 133 -6.00 -4.98 15.77
C THR A 133 -6.85 -3.82 15.24
N SER A 134 -6.66 -3.44 13.97
CA SER A 134 -7.44 -2.39 13.30
C SER A 134 -8.84 -2.84 12.90
N ASP A 135 -9.74 -1.88 12.73
CA ASP A 135 -11.09 -2.15 12.22
C ASP A 135 -11.10 -2.68 10.78
N PHE A 136 -10.10 -2.32 9.97
CA PHE A 136 -9.94 -2.83 8.60
C PHE A 136 -9.87 -4.36 8.58
N GLY A 137 -9.18 -4.95 9.56
CA GLY A 137 -8.87 -6.36 9.66
C GLY A 137 -9.72 -7.17 10.65
N LYS A 138 -10.60 -6.53 11.42
CA LYS A 138 -11.15 -7.10 12.68
C LYS A 138 -11.86 -8.46 12.57
N GLU A 139 -12.37 -8.82 11.41
CA GLU A 139 -13.07 -10.10 11.16
C GLU A 139 -12.14 -11.20 10.60
N TYR A 140 -10.86 -10.86 10.40
CA TYR A 140 -9.88 -11.70 9.73
C TYR A 140 -8.63 -11.89 10.58
N ARG A 141 -8.18 -13.14 10.65
CA ARG A 141 -6.97 -13.51 11.36
C ARG A 141 -5.70 -13.12 10.59
N TYR A 142 -5.77 -13.04 9.28
CA TYR A 142 -4.64 -12.78 8.41
C TYR A 142 -4.98 -11.72 7.38
N ILE A 143 -4.01 -10.84 7.11
CA ILE A 143 -4.04 -9.91 5.98
C ILE A 143 -2.72 -10.04 5.23
N MET A 144 -2.79 -10.25 3.92
CA MET A 144 -1.67 -10.03 3.01
C MET A 144 -1.97 -8.75 2.22
N ILE A 145 -1.15 -7.72 2.38
CA ILE A 145 -1.28 -6.49 1.61
C ILE A 145 -0.16 -6.43 0.59
N ASN A 146 -0.53 -6.42 -0.68
CA ASN A 146 0.38 -6.27 -1.78
C ASN A 146 0.24 -4.86 -2.36
N PHE A 147 1.37 -4.19 -2.52
CA PHE A 147 1.49 -2.87 -3.10
C PHE A 147 2.25 -3.03 -4.41
N TYR A 148 1.64 -2.59 -5.50
CA TYR A 148 2.26 -2.63 -6.81
C TYR A 148 2.24 -1.22 -7.40
N CYS A 149 3.34 -0.78 -7.96
CA CYS A 149 3.46 0.52 -8.60
C CYS A 149 3.74 0.35 -10.09
N LYS A 150 3.04 1.14 -10.91
CA LYS A 150 3.38 1.38 -12.31
C LYS A 150 3.62 2.87 -12.52
N VAL A 151 4.80 3.20 -13.02
CA VAL A 151 5.25 4.55 -13.34
C VAL A 151 4.30 5.16 -14.36
N ASN A 152 3.91 6.42 -14.11
CA ASN A 152 2.92 7.19 -14.87
C ASN A 152 1.48 6.69 -14.79
N GLN A 153 1.17 5.67 -13.98
CA GLN A 153 -0.21 5.24 -13.72
C GLN A 153 -0.57 5.42 -12.25
N GLY A 154 0.13 4.74 -11.33
CA GLY A 154 -0.20 4.80 -9.91
C GLY A 154 0.20 3.55 -9.14
N ILE A 155 -0.40 3.42 -7.95
CA ILE A 155 -0.23 2.30 -7.04
C ILE A 155 -1.57 1.57 -6.90
N VAL A 156 -1.53 0.25 -7.04
CA VAL A 156 -2.62 -0.65 -6.65
C VAL A 156 -2.26 -1.25 -5.30
N VAL A 157 -3.17 -1.13 -4.34
CA VAL A 157 -3.11 -1.83 -3.06
C VAL A 157 -4.13 -2.95 -3.09
N GLN A 158 -3.64 -4.19 -3.09
CA GLN A 158 -4.44 -5.40 -3.05
C GLN A 158 -4.35 -5.99 -1.64
N SER A 159 -5.44 -5.92 -0.88
CA SER A 159 -5.53 -6.51 0.46
C SER A 159 -6.30 -7.83 0.40
N LEU A 160 -5.64 -8.93 0.74
CA LEU A 160 -6.21 -10.27 0.86
C LEU A 160 -6.42 -10.58 2.35
N LEU A 161 -7.67 -10.64 2.79
CA LEU A 161 -8.05 -10.94 4.16
C LEU A 161 -8.63 -12.35 4.25
N PHE A 162 -8.17 -13.16 5.20
CA PHE A 162 -8.62 -14.55 5.35
C PHE A 162 -8.40 -15.08 6.77
N ASN A 163 -9.09 -16.16 7.12
CA ASN A 163 -9.06 -16.75 8.47
C ASN A 163 -8.27 -18.07 8.55
N ASP A 164 -8.23 -18.84 7.45
CA ASP A 164 -7.50 -20.10 7.37
C ASP A 164 -6.18 -19.90 6.62
N ILE A 165 -5.05 -20.12 7.29
CA ILE A 165 -3.72 -20.00 6.67
C ILE A 165 -3.53 -20.98 5.52
N ASN A 166 -4.22 -22.13 5.51
CA ASN A 166 -4.11 -23.09 4.42
C ASN A 166 -4.65 -22.54 3.10
N PHE A 167 -5.46 -21.47 3.14
CA PHE A 167 -5.96 -20.79 1.95
C PHE A 167 -4.82 -20.41 0.98
N VAL A 168 -3.67 -19.96 1.50
CA VAL A 168 -2.52 -19.52 0.67
C VAL A 168 -1.89 -20.63 -0.18
N THR A 169 -2.26 -21.88 0.08
CA THR A 169 -1.77 -23.06 -0.66
C THR A 169 -2.75 -23.54 -1.73
N THR A 170 -3.88 -22.86 -1.89
CA THR A 170 -4.96 -23.27 -2.81
C THR A 170 -4.82 -22.61 -4.18
N GLU A 171 -5.37 -23.26 -5.21
CA GLU A 171 -5.50 -22.65 -6.56
C GLU A 171 -6.36 -21.38 -6.51
N GLN A 172 -7.41 -21.38 -5.68
CA GLN A 172 -8.27 -20.22 -5.48
C GLN A 172 -7.48 -19.00 -4.99
N PHE A 173 -6.55 -19.18 -4.05
CA PHE A 173 -5.66 -18.09 -3.63
C PHE A 173 -4.81 -17.58 -4.79
N LEU A 174 -4.27 -18.45 -5.63
CA LEU A 174 -3.47 -18.03 -6.78
C LEU A 174 -4.30 -17.25 -7.81
N GLU A 175 -5.53 -17.68 -8.09
CA GLU A 175 -6.46 -16.96 -8.97
C GLU A 175 -6.73 -15.55 -8.43
N VAL A 176 -7.05 -15.46 -7.15
CA VAL A 176 -7.39 -14.19 -6.49
C VAL A 176 -6.16 -13.27 -6.36
N PHE A 177 -4.99 -13.81 -6.01
CA PHE A 177 -3.74 -13.04 -5.94
C PHE A 177 -3.38 -12.44 -7.32
N HIS A 178 -3.55 -13.19 -8.40
CA HIS A 178 -3.30 -12.74 -9.78
C HIS A 178 -4.56 -12.15 -10.46
N SER A 179 -5.55 -11.69 -9.70
CA SER A 179 -6.80 -11.16 -10.25
C SER A 179 -6.73 -9.69 -10.69
N PHE A 180 -5.53 -9.12 -10.83
CA PHE A 180 -5.36 -7.77 -11.40
C PHE A 180 -4.14 -7.67 -12.31
N LYS A 181 -4.15 -6.69 -13.21
CA LYS A 181 -3.01 -6.27 -14.02
C LYS A 181 -3.09 -4.79 -14.36
N PHE A 182 -1.95 -4.11 -14.45
CA PHE A 182 -1.90 -2.77 -15.02
C PHE A 182 -2.09 -2.81 -16.54
N GLN A 183 -2.83 -1.86 -17.10
CA GLN A 183 -2.98 -1.69 -18.55
C GLN A 183 -1.65 -1.29 -19.19
N GLU A 184 -1.44 -1.61 -20.48
CA GLU A 184 -0.20 -1.29 -21.20
C GLU A 184 0.10 0.21 -21.24
#